data_AF-A0A3C2BSE1-F1
#
_entry.id   AF-A0A3C2BSE1-F1
#
_cell.length_a   1.000
_cell.length_b   1.000
_cell.length_c   1.000
_cell.angle_alpha   90.00
_cell.angle_beta   90.00
_cell.angle_gamma   90.00
#
_symmetry.space_group_name_H-M   'P 1'
#
loop_
_entity.id
_entity.type
_entity.pdbx_description
1 polymer ?
#
loop_
_entity_poly.entity_id
_entity_poly.type
_entity_poly.pdbx_seq_one_letter_code
_entity_poly.pdbx_strand_id
1 'polypeptide(L)'
;ELGLFGGTSEKLLGQLVAQGYLRRRPAGWFWTHSQSAAAMVNLRADGGGPVSIVDADTGSLLGTMDSPQTHYQAHTGAIYVHQGDSYVVEDLNEDEHCVVVRRANPDYYTTARDVTQIEVLETLRTEQWGDVAVHFGDVKVTTQVVSFQRKALISNEILGEEPLELGARDLFTKAVWFVVENRSLTGAGLIEAQFPGALHAAEHAAIGLLPLVASSDRWDIGGVSTAIHADTGVPTIFVYDGHPGGAGFAERGFDKAKVWLSATRDAIKACECESGCPSCVQSPKCGNKNNPLDKAAAVTLIGVLLKDAREMPTRSAEFLATTEPFSS
;
A
#
# COMPACT_ATOMS: atom_id res chain seq x y z
N GLU A 1 30.91 5.67 18.62
CA GLU A 1 30.36 5.74 17.25
C GLU A 1 28.94 5.18 17.11
N LEU A 2 28.58 4.05 17.75
CA LEU A 2 27.22 3.48 17.67
C LEU A 2 26.09 4.43 18.15
N GLY A 3 26.40 5.40 19.01
CA GLY A 3 25.42 6.41 19.46
C GLY A 3 24.83 7.27 18.33
N LEU A 4 25.49 7.33 17.16
CA LEU A 4 24.98 8.04 15.98
C LEU A 4 23.86 7.27 15.24
N PHE A 5 23.72 5.96 15.47
CA PHE A 5 22.80 5.09 14.74
C PHE A 5 21.56 4.67 15.56
N GLY A 6 21.42 5.21 16.78
CA GLY A 6 20.27 4.96 17.66
C GLY A 6 20.39 3.68 18.50
N GLY A 7 19.52 3.55 19.51
CA GLY A 7 19.60 2.50 20.54
C GLY A 7 19.34 1.08 20.05
N THR A 8 18.77 0.89 18.86
CA THR A 8 18.52 -0.43 18.26
C THR A 8 19.71 -1.01 17.50
N SER A 9 20.77 -0.22 17.29
CA SER A 9 21.92 -0.56 16.45
C SER A 9 22.62 -1.85 16.85
N GLU A 10 22.86 -2.06 18.15
CA GLU A 10 23.57 -3.26 18.62
C GLU A 10 22.80 -4.55 18.33
N LYS A 11 21.47 -4.50 18.46
CA LYS A 11 20.61 -5.64 18.16
C LYS A 11 20.62 -5.95 16.65
N LEU A 12 20.51 -4.92 15.82
CA LEU A 12 20.57 -5.08 14.36
C LEU A 12 21.93 -5.64 13.90
N LEU A 13 23.03 -5.14 14.47
CA LEU A 13 24.37 -5.68 14.22
C LEU A 13 24.48 -7.15 14.64
N GLY A 14 23.86 -7.54 15.76
CA GLY A 14 23.76 -8.92 16.18
C GLY A 14 23.01 -9.79 15.18
N GLN A 15 21.87 -9.32 14.66
CA GLN A 15 21.10 -10.01 13.63
C GLN A 15 21.88 -10.16 12.32
N LEU A 16 22.54 -9.11 11.86
CA LEU A 16 23.36 -9.15 10.64
C LEU A 16 24.57 -10.07 10.78
N VAL A 17 25.13 -10.23 11.98
CA VAL A 17 26.17 -11.23 12.26
C VAL A 17 25.59 -12.64 12.24
N ALA A 18 24.42 -12.86 12.86
CA ALA A 18 23.75 -14.16 12.85
C ALA A 18 23.35 -14.59 11.43
N GLN A 19 22.97 -13.64 10.58
CA GLN A 19 22.64 -13.86 9.16
C GLN A 19 23.89 -13.95 8.26
N GLY A 20 25.09 -13.75 8.80
CA GLY A 20 26.36 -13.90 8.05
C GLY A 20 26.75 -12.71 7.16
N TYR A 21 25.97 -11.63 7.15
CA TYR A 21 26.31 -10.39 6.41
C TYR A 21 27.49 -9.66 7.04
N LEU A 22 27.55 -9.67 8.37
CA LEU A 22 28.63 -9.05 9.14
C LEU A 22 29.41 -10.09 9.91
N ARG A 23 30.67 -9.77 10.20
CA ARG A 23 31.50 -10.53 11.13
C ARG A 23 32.03 -9.64 12.24
N ARG A 24 31.77 -10.05 13.48
CA ARG A 24 32.31 -9.36 14.66
C ARG A 24 33.79 -9.69 14.86
N ARG A 25 34.58 -8.67 15.15
CA ARG A 25 36.02 -8.69 15.45
C ARG A 25 36.33 -7.72 16.59
N PRO A 26 37.51 -7.81 17.24
CA PRO A 26 37.89 -6.89 18.31
C PRO A 26 37.85 -5.41 17.90
N ALA A 27 38.14 -5.12 16.62
CA ALA A 27 38.13 -3.76 16.08
C ALA A 27 36.74 -3.28 15.59
N GLY A 28 35.69 -4.11 15.65
CA GLY A 28 34.34 -3.74 15.20
C GLY A 28 33.63 -4.80 14.36
N TRP A 29 32.68 -4.36 13.55
CA TRP A 29 31.91 -5.20 12.63
C TRP A 29 32.39 -4.97 11.20
N PHE A 30 32.62 -6.07 10.49
CA PHE A 30 33.16 -6.04 9.14
C PHE A 30 32.19 -6.68 8.18
N TRP A 31 31.97 -6.04 7.03
CA TRP A 31 31.23 -6.61 5.92
C TRP A 31 32.00 -7.80 5.34
N THR A 32 31.34 -8.94 5.23
CA THR A 32 31.98 -10.19 4.76
C THR A 32 31.34 -10.77 3.51
N HIS A 33 30.26 -10.16 3.02
CA HIS A 33 29.61 -10.62 1.79
C HIS A 33 30.37 -10.13 0.55
N SER A 34 30.41 -10.96 -0.50
CA SER A 34 31.13 -10.67 -1.75
C SER A 34 30.51 -9.52 -2.54
N GLN A 35 29.19 -9.35 -2.44
CA GLN A 35 28.46 -8.20 -2.97
C GLN A 35 28.49 -7.05 -1.96
N SER A 36 28.64 -5.81 -2.42
CA SER A 36 28.60 -4.64 -1.54
C SER A 36 27.20 -4.43 -0.98
N ALA A 37 27.09 -3.97 0.28
CA ALA A 37 25.80 -3.69 0.91
C ALA A 37 24.95 -2.71 0.08
N ALA A 38 25.58 -1.69 -0.51
CA ALA A 38 24.92 -0.69 -1.36
C ALA A 38 24.37 -1.27 -2.67
N ALA A 39 24.97 -2.34 -3.21
CA ALA A 39 24.46 -3.00 -4.42
C ALA A 39 23.30 -3.96 -4.15
N MET A 40 23.20 -4.47 -2.92
CA MET A 40 22.10 -5.35 -2.50
C MET A 40 20.87 -4.57 -2.02
N VAL A 41 21.04 -3.27 -1.75
CA VAL A 41 19.96 -2.37 -1.36
C VAL A 41 19.61 -1.52 -2.58
N ASN A 42 18.54 -1.88 -3.27
CA ASN A 42 17.96 -0.97 -4.24
C ASN A 42 17.11 0.06 -3.47
N LEU A 43 17.53 1.33 -3.52
CA LEU A 43 16.81 2.43 -2.87
C LEU A 43 15.43 2.69 -3.50
N ARG A 44 15.15 2.09 -4.66
CA ARG A 44 13.87 2.12 -5.39
C ARG A 44 13.53 0.70 -5.86
N ALA A 45 13.01 -0.10 -4.94
CA ALA A 45 12.83 -1.54 -5.11
C ALA A 45 11.62 -1.87 -5.99
N ASP A 46 11.77 -1.70 -7.31
CA ASP A 46 10.68 -1.84 -8.28
C ASP A 46 10.93 -2.95 -9.33
N GLY A 47 11.78 -3.93 -8.98
CA GLY A 47 11.73 -5.30 -9.53
C GLY A 47 12.15 -5.56 -10.98
N GLY A 48 12.26 -4.57 -11.86
CA GLY A 48 12.60 -4.81 -13.28
C GLY A 48 13.62 -3.85 -13.90
N GLY A 49 14.06 -2.82 -13.20
CA GLY A 49 14.81 -1.73 -13.84
C GLY A 49 13.94 -0.92 -14.81
N PRO A 50 14.49 0.16 -15.40
CA PRO A 50 13.72 1.04 -16.27
C PRO A 50 13.42 0.36 -17.61
N VAL A 51 12.21 0.56 -18.10
CA VAL A 51 11.74 0.14 -19.43
C VAL A 51 11.91 1.32 -20.40
N SER A 52 12.50 1.04 -21.57
CA SER A 52 12.77 2.04 -22.62
C SER A 52 11.53 2.25 -23.49
N ILE A 53 11.21 3.50 -23.83
CA ILE A 53 10.07 3.85 -24.69
C ILE A 53 10.60 4.30 -26.04
N VAL A 54 10.32 3.53 -27.09
CA VAL A 54 10.91 3.69 -28.42
C VAL A 54 9.82 4.05 -29.43
N ASP A 55 10.05 5.10 -30.21
CA ASP A 55 9.18 5.49 -31.31
C ASP A 55 9.35 4.52 -32.51
N ALA A 56 8.25 3.92 -32.96
CA ALA A 56 8.23 2.89 -33.99
C ALA A 56 8.64 3.40 -35.38
N ASP A 57 8.37 4.67 -35.69
CA ASP A 57 8.62 5.24 -37.01
C ASP A 57 10.08 5.70 -37.16
N THR A 58 10.67 6.18 -36.07
CA THR A 58 12.02 6.77 -36.07
C THR A 58 13.09 5.90 -35.41
N GLY A 59 12.69 4.92 -34.60
CA GLY A 59 13.59 4.14 -33.73
C GLY A 59 14.22 4.96 -32.60
N SER A 60 13.74 6.19 -32.36
CA SER A 60 14.29 7.07 -31.35
C SER A 60 13.79 6.71 -29.95
N LEU A 61 14.67 6.86 -28.95
CA LEU A 61 14.30 6.71 -27.55
C LEU A 61 13.61 7.98 -27.08
N LEU A 62 12.32 7.88 -26.76
CA LEU A 62 11.52 8.99 -26.22
C LEU A 62 11.78 9.19 -24.72
N GLY A 63 12.01 8.09 -23.99
CA GLY A 63 12.25 8.14 -22.56
C GLY A 63 12.35 6.77 -21.90
N THR A 64 12.28 6.77 -20.57
CA THR A 64 12.24 5.55 -19.76
C THR A 64 11.17 5.67 -18.68
N MET A 65 10.61 4.55 -18.23
CA MET A 65 9.69 4.49 -17.09
C MET A 65 9.96 3.25 -16.23
N ASP A 66 9.51 3.27 -14.99
CA ASP A 66 9.65 2.12 -14.10
C ASP A 66 8.79 0.95 -14.58
N SER A 67 9.33 -0.27 -14.54
CA SER A 67 8.61 -1.49 -14.95
C SER A 67 7.22 -1.61 -14.32
N PRO A 68 6.99 -1.29 -13.02
CA PRO A 68 5.66 -1.31 -12.47
C PRO A 68 4.63 -0.42 -13.18
N GLN A 69 5.06 0.73 -13.69
CA GLN A 69 4.19 1.70 -14.34
C GLN A 69 3.75 1.28 -15.74
N THR A 70 4.47 0.36 -16.40
CA THR A 70 4.17 -0.05 -17.77
C THR A 70 2.78 -0.66 -17.89
N HIS A 71 2.39 -1.53 -16.95
CA HIS A 71 1.05 -2.14 -16.95
C HIS A 71 -0.07 -1.10 -16.88
N TYR A 72 0.17 0.08 -16.29
CA TYR A 72 -0.83 1.13 -16.14
C TYR A 72 -0.83 2.17 -17.26
N GLN A 73 0.35 2.49 -17.81
CA GLN A 73 0.53 3.63 -18.72
C GLN A 73 1.05 3.24 -20.10
N ALA A 74 1.63 2.06 -20.23
CA ALA A 74 2.33 1.60 -21.42
C ALA A 74 2.05 0.13 -21.76
N HIS A 75 0.87 -0.38 -21.41
CA HIS A 75 0.38 -1.66 -21.90
C HIS A 75 0.02 -1.52 -23.39
N THR A 76 0.02 -2.63 -24.13
CA THR A 76 -0.43 -2.64 -25.52
C THR A 76 -1.83 -2.01 -25.64
N GLY A 77 -2.00 -1.08 -26.58
CA GLY A 77 -3.23 -0.31 -26.77
C GLY A 77 -3.38 0.95 -25.89
N ALA A 78 -2.47 1.21 -24.96
CA ALA A 78 -2.49 2.43 -24.15
C ALA A 78 -2.22 3.69 -25.00
N ILE A 79 -2.80 4.82 -24.60
CA ILE A 79 -2.38 6.14 -25.06
C ILE A 79 -1.34 6.69 -24.08
N TYR A 80 -0.09 6.69 -24.52
CA TYR A 80 1.04 7.29 -23.81
C TYR A 80 1.22 8.76 -24.24
N VAL A 81 1.28 9.67 -23.29
CA VAL A 81 1.48 11.10 -23.56
C VAL A 81 2.90 11.50 -23.15
N HIS A 82 3.65 12.04 -24.10
CA HIS A 82 5.01 12.52 -23.89
C HIS A 82 5.14 13.97 -24.36
N GLN A 83 5.41 14.89 -23.43
CA GLN A 83 5.59 16.32 -23.72
C GLN A 83 4.44 16.97 -24.54
N GLY A 84 3.21 16.48 -24.33
CA GLY A 84 2.01 16.97 -25.01
C GLY A 84 1.68 16.24 -26.31
N ASP A 85 2.60 15.42 -26.84
CA ASP A 85 2.34 14.54 -27.97
C ASP A 85 1.76 13.20 -27.48
N SER A 86 0.78 12.70 -28.22
CA SER A 86 0.14 11.40 -27.93
C SER A 86 0.72 10.30 -28.80
N TYR A 87 0.88 9.13 -28.20
CA TYR A 87 1.38 7.92 -28.85
C TYR A 87 0.48 6.76 -28.47
N VAL A 88 0.17 5.90 -29.44
CA VAL A 88 -0.45 4.60 -29.17
C VAL A 88 0.66 3.61 -28.90
N VAL A 89 0.55 2.83 -27.82
CA VAL A 89 1.47 1.74 -27.53
C VAL A 89 1.12 0.55 -28.42
N GLU A 90 2.06 0.16 -29.28
CA GLU A 90 1.90 -0.97 -30.19
C GLU A 90 2.30 -2.29 -29.53
N ASP A 91 3.34 -2.25 -28.71
CA ASP A 91 3.88 -3.43 -28.05
C ASP A 91 4.53 -3.09 -26.70
N LEU A 92 4.33 -3.96 -25.71
CA LEU A 92 5.04 -3.97 -24.44
C LEU A 92 5.79 -5.30 -24.34
N ASN A 93 7.11 -5.24 -24.48
CA ASN A 93 7.99 -6.39 -24.31
C ASN A 93 8.71 -6.28 -22.96
N GLU A 94 8.16 -6.97 -21.95
CA GLU A 94 8.72 -6.98 -20.60
C GLU A 94 10.08 -7.70 -20.53
N ASP A 95 10.32 -8.71 -21.37
CA ASP A 95 11.58 -9.46 -21.42
C ASP A 95 12.73 -8.60 -21.97
N GLU A 96 12.46 -7.78 -22.98
CA GLU A 96 13.45 -6.87 -23.58
C GLU A 96 13.49 -5.50 -22.90
N HIS A 97 12.67 -5.26 -21.87
CA HIS A 97 12.50 -3.97 -21.20
C HIS A 97 12.24 -2.83 -22.20
N CYS A 98 11.33 -3.06 -23.16
CA CYS A 98 11.02 -2.14 -24.23
C CYS A 98 9.51 -1.95 -24.44
N VAL A 99 9.10 -0.70 -24.67
CA VAL A 99 7.77 -0.32 -25.12
C VAL A 99 7.91 0.34 -26.47
N VAL A 100 7.20 -0.19 -27.47
CA VAL A 100 7.15 0.39 -28.81
C VAL A 100 5.90 1.23 -28.94
N VAL A 101 6.06 2.50 -29.32
CA VAL A 101 4.97 3.45 -29.44
C VAL A 101 4.95 4.12 -30.81
N ARG A 102 3.77 4.42 -31.34
CA ARG A 102 3.61 5.17 -32.59
C ARG A 102 2.84 6.46 -32.34
N ARG A 103 3.33 7.57 -32.91
CA ARG A 103 2.68 8.87 -32.76
C ARG A 103 1.26 8.85 -33.36
N ALA A 104 0.30 9.36 -32.62
CA ALA A 104 -1.10 9.40 -33.02
C ALA A 104 -1.83 10.61 -32.41
N ASN A 105 -2.98 10.97 -32.96
CA ASN A 105 -3.86 12.02 -32.40
C ASN A 105 -5.26 11.45 -32.16
N PRO A 106 -5.42 10.51 -31.20
CA PRO A 106 -6.72 9.95 -30.87
C PRO A 106 -7.63 11.01 -30.23
N ASP A 107 -8.93 10.87 -30.43
CA ASP A 107 -9.98 11.64 -29.76
C ASP A 107 -10.35 11.05 -28.38
N TYR A 108 -9.50 10.15 -27.86
CA TYR A 108 -9.68 9.44 -26.59
C TYR A 108 -8.34 9.28 -25.85
N TYR A 109 -8.42 9.03 -24.54
CA TYR A 109 -7.31 8.59 -23.71
C TYR A 109 -7.64 7.24 -23.05
N THR A 110 -6.65 6.57 -22.48
CA THR A 110 -6.84 5.27 -21.81
C THR A 110 -6.69 5.37 -20.30
N THR A 111 -7.34 4.46 -19.59
CA THR A 111 -7.14 4.28 -18.15
C THR A 111 -7.17 2.79 -17.83
N ALA A 112 -6.08 2.27 -17.28
CA ALA A 112 -5.99 0.88 -16.82
C ALA A 112 -6.98 0.60 -15.68
N ARG A 113 -7.40 -0.66 -15.58
CA ARG A 113 -8.25 -1.21 -14.52
C ARG A 113 -7.52 -2.39 -13.91
N ASP A 114 -7.28 -2.30 -12.62
CA ASP A 114 -6.63 -3.33 -11.85
C ASP A 114 -7.58 -4.00 -10.86
N VAL A 115 -7.23 -5.22 -10.49
CA VAL A 115 -7.80 -5.95 -9.37
C VAL A 115 -6.68 -6.16 -8.37
N THR A 116 -6.95 -5.83 -7.10
CA THR A 116 -6.02 -6.07 -6.00
C THR A 116 -6.67 -7.05 -5.02
N GLN A 117 -5.92 -8.08 -4.66
CA GLN A 117 -6.26 -9.07 -3.65
C GLN A 117 -5.22 -9.02 -2.54
N ILE A 118 -5.65 -9.33 -1.31
CA ILE A 118 -4.77 -9.42 -0.15
C ILE A 118 -5.02 -10.75 0.56
N GLU A 119 -3.94 -11.40 0.99
CA GLU A 119 -3.94 -12.66 1.72
C GLU A 119 -3.15 -12.49 3.00
N VAL A 120 -3.68 -12.98 4.12
CA VAL A 120 -2.97 -13.00 5.40
C VAL A 120 -2.05 -14.22 5.44
N LEU A 121 -0.73 -13.96 5.47
CA LEU A 121 0.26 -15.03 5.57
C LEU A 121 0.52 -15.43 7.02
N GLU A 122 0.69 -14.43 7.90
CA GLU A 122 0.95 -14.66 9.32
C GLU A 122 0.37 -13.52 10.17
N THR A 123 -0.33 -13.88 11.25
CA THR A 123 -0.75 -12.91 12.27
C THR A 123 0.30 -12.85 13.38
N LEU A 124 1.05 -11.76 13.49
CA LEU A 124 2.12 -11.60 14.48
C LEU A 124 1.60 -11.05 15.82
N ARG A 125 0.62 -10.14 15.77
CA ARG A 125 0.02 -9.51 16.96
C ARG A 125 -1.48 -9.37 16.76
N THR A 126 -2.22 -9.54 17.84
CA THR A 126 -3.68 -9.37 17.88
C THR A 126 -4.07 -8.65 19.16
N GLU A 127 -4.98 -7.69 19.05
CA GLU A 127 -5.55 -6.94 20.15
C GLU A 127 -7.07 -6.89 19.99
N GLN A 128 -7.80 -7.25 21.06
CA GLN A 128 -9.25 -7.33 21.02
C GLN A 128 -9.89 -6.08 21.62
N TRP A 129 -10.68 -5.37 20.82
CA TRP A 129 -11.48 -4.20 21.19
C TRP A 129 -12.97 -4.56 21.17
N GLY A 130 -13.42 -5.28 22.20
CA GLY A 130 -14.81 -5.75 22.26
C GLY A 130 -15.10 -6.73 21.12
N ASP A 131 -16.01 -6.38 20.21
CA ASP A 131 -16.34 -7.17 19.00
C ASP A 131 -15.37 -6.94 17.81
N VAL A 132 -14.37 -6.06 17.98
CA VAL A 132 -13.42 -5.69 16.91
C VAL A 132 -12.07 -6.31 17.21
N ALA A 133 -11.51 -7.04 16.26
CA ALA A 133 -10.14 -7.55 16.35
C ALA A 133 -9.20 -6.68 15.51
N VAL A 134 -8.13 -6.20 16.13
CA VAL A 134 -7.06 -5.45 15.46
C VAL A 134 -5.85 -6.35 15.38
N HIS A 135 -5.32 -6.52 14.18
CA HIS A 135 -4.22 -7.42 13.92
C HIS A 135 -3.07 -6.70 13.23
N PHE A 136 -1.87 -7.24 13.41
CA PHE A 136 -0.68 -6.85 12.67
C PHE A 136 0.11 -8.10 12.28
N GLY A 137 0.65 -8.11 11.07
CA GLY A 137 1.31 -9.29 10.53
C GLY A 137 1.75 -9.17 9.09
N ASP A 138 2.14 -10.31 8.53
CA ASP A 138 2.64 -10.44 7.16
C ASP A 138 1.50 -10.76 6.21
N VAL A 139 1.49 -10.07 5.07
CA VAL A 139 0.49 -10.22 4.01
C VAL A 139 1.15 -10.33 2.65
N LYS A 140 0.45 -10.96 1.71
CA LYS A 140 0.73 -10.88 0.28
C LYS A 140 -0.35 -10.05 -0.38
N VAL A 141 0.05 -8.99 -1.06
CA VAL A 141 -0.83 -8.17 -1.89
C VAL A 141 -0.56 -8.51 -3.34
N THR A 142 -1.56 -8.99 -4.06
CA THR A 142 -1.45 -9.34 -5.48
C THR A 142 -2.27 -8.34 -6.29
N THR A 143 -1.61 -7.57 -7.16
CA THR A 143 -2.27 -6.60 -8.05
C THR A 143 -2.07 -7.01 -9.50
N GLN A 144 -3.15 -6.99 -10.28
CA GLN A 144 -3.10 -7.30 -11.71
C GLN A 144 -3.91 -6.26 -12.49
N VAL A 145 -3.31 -5.68 -13.54
CA VAL A 145 -4.05 -4.91 -14.52
C VAL A 145 -4.75 -5.88 -15.47
N VAL A 146 -6.08 -5.89 -15.46
CA VAL A 146 -6.91 -6.89 -16.16
C VAL A 146 -7.63 -6.34 -17.39
N SER A 147 -7.75 -5.01 -17.49
CA SER A 147 -8.36 -4.34 -18.64
C SER A 147 -7.94 -2.87 -18.69
N PHE A 148 -8.29 -2.19 -19.78
CA PHE A 148 -8.23 -0.73 -19.85
C PHE A 148 -9.49 -0.17 -20.49
N GLN A 149 -9.84 1.05 -20.11
CA GLN A 149 -10.97 1.78 -20.67
C GLN A 149 -10.48 2.85 -21.63
N ARG A 150 -11.14 2.97 -22.79
CA ARG A 150 -11.00 4.12 -23.69
C ARG A 150 -12.04 5.16 -23.31
N LYS A 151 -11.59 6.41 -23.12
CA LYS A 151 -12.44 7.50 -22.68
C LYS A 151 -12.31 8.69 -23.61
N ALA A 152 -13.44 9.21 -24.07
CA ALA A 152 -13.46 10.38 -24.94
C ALA A 152 -12.73 11.56 -24.30
N LEU A 153 -11.84 12.20 -25.07
CA LEU A 153 -10.93 13.23 -24.56
C LEU A 153 -11.66 14.45 -24.00
N ILE A 154 -12.80 14.81 -24.62
CA ILE A 154 -13.59 15.99 -24.24
C ILE A 154 -14.65 15.65 -23.19
N SER A 155 -15.48 14.64 -23.45
CA SER A 155 -16.64 14.33 -22.61
C SER A 155 -16.32 13.42 -21.41
N ASN A 156 -15.16 12.77 -21.38
CA ASN A 156 -14.80 11.70 -20.42
C ASN A 156 -15.73 10.48 -20.45
N GLU A 157 -16.60 10.37 -21.46
CA GLU A 157 -17.46 9.21 -21.66
C GLU A 157 -16.63 7.96 -21.94
N ILE A 158 -17.03 6.83 -21.36
CA ILE A 158 -16.38 5.54 -21.61
C ILE A 158 -16.84 5.04 -22.98
N LEU A 159 -15.90 4.98 -23.92
CA LEU A 159 -16.14 4.52 -25.29
C LEU A 159 -16.10 2.99 -25.40
N GLY A 160 -15.35 2.34 -24.52
CA GLY A 160 -15.19 0.89 -24.49
C GLY A 160 -14.22 0.44 -23.41
N GLU A 161 -14.20 -0.86 -23.17
CA GLU A 161 -13.28 -1.54 -22.27
C GLU A 161 -12.70 -2.76 -22.98
N GLU A 162 -11.38 -2.91 -22.90
CA GLU A 162 -10.63 -3.96 -23.59
C GLU A 162 -9.85 -4.77 -22.55
N PRO A 163 -9.98 -6.11 -22.52
CA PRO A 163 -9.27 -6.95 -21.57
C PRO A 163 -7.77 -6.97 -21.87
N LEU A 164 -6.97 -7.20 -20.83
CA LEU A 164 -5.51 -7.31 -20.89
C LEU A 164 -5.08 -8.61 -20.21
N GLU A 165 -4.13 -9.30 -20.83
CA GLU A 165 -3.51 -10.51 -20.29
C GLU A 165 -2.10 -10.18 -19.76
N LEU A 166 -2.05 -9.34 -18.72
CA LEU A 166 -0.81 -8.93 -18.06
C LEU A 166 -0.55 -9.78 -16.81
N GLY A 167 0.72 -10.01 -16.50
CA GLY A 167 1.12 -10.75 -15.29
C GLY A 167 0.69 -10.04 -14.01
N ALA A 168 0.20 -10.79 -13.03
CA ALA A 168 -0.03 -10.27 -11.70
C ALA A 168 1.30 -9.98 -10.98
N ARG A 169 1.30 -9.02 -10.07
CA ARG A 169 2.45 -8.63 -9.28
C ARG A 169 2.17 -8.81 -7.80
N ASP A 170 3.07 -9.53 -7.14
CA ASP A 170 3.01 -9.80 -5.71
C ASP A 170 3.90 -8.83 -4.93
N LEU A 171 3.32 -8.26 -3.87
CA LEU A 171 4.01 -7.50 -2.85
C LEU A 171 3.88 -8.24 -1.52
N PHE A 172 4.99 -8.78 -1.04
CA PHE A 172 5.11 -9.36 0.29
C PHE A 172 5.47 -8.25 1.27
N THR A 173 4.59 -7.94 2.22
CA THR A 173 4.73 -6.76 3.09
C THR A 173 4.03 -6.96 4.43
N LYS A 174 4.06 -5.92 5.28
CA LYS A 174 3.39 -5.90 6.58
C LYS A 174 2.13 -5.06 6.51
N ALA A 175 1.09 -5.50 7.23
CA ALA A 175 -0.18 -4.81 7.33
C ALA A 175 -0.68 -4.73 8.76
N VAL A 176 -1.49 -3.71 9.01
CA VAL A 176 -2.46 -3.65 10.10
C VAL A 176 -3.84 -3.84 9.50
N TRP A 177 -4.68 -4.66 10.14
CA TRP A 177 -6.05 -4.85 9.70
C TRP A 177 -7.05 -4.90 10.85
N PHE A 178 -8.27 -4.45 10.53
CA PHE A 178 -9.37 -4.30 11.46
C PHE A 178 -10.51 -5.22 11.01
N VAL A 179 -10.82 -6.22 11.82
CA VAL A 179 -11.89 -7.19 11.57
C VAL A 179 -13.08 -6.78 12.44
N VAL A 180 -14.23 -6.56 11.81
CA VAL A 180 -15.46 -6.17 12.51
C VAL A 180 -16.62 -7.07 12.12
N GLU A 181 -17.35 -7.55 13.12
CA GLU A 181 -18.54 -8.38 12.93
C GLU A 181 -19.70 -7.59 12.30
N ASN A 182 -20.43 -8.23 11.37
CA ASN A 182 -21.62 -7.62 10.73
C ASN A 182 -22.63 -7.11 11.76
N ARG A 183 -22.84 -7.86 12.85
CA ARG A 183 -23.77 -7.49 13.92
C ARG A 183 -23.42 -6.15 14.60
N SER A 184 -22.14 -5.82 14.66
CA SER A 184 -21.66 -4.61 15.32
C SER A 184 -21.89 -3.39 14.43
N LEU A 185 -21.75 -3.56 13.11
CA LEU A 185 -22.10 -2.52 12.12
C LEU A 185 -23.61 -2.31 12.02
N THR A 186 -24.40 -3.39 11.94
CA THR A 186 -25.86 -3.28 11.88
C THR A 186 -26.46 -2.76 13.18
N GLY A 187 -25.93 -3.18 14.34
CA GLY A 187 -26.30 -2.65 15.65
C GLY A 187 -26.00 -1.15 15.81
N ALA A 188 -25.09 -0.60 15.01
CA ALA A 188 -24.80 0.84 14.95
C ALA A 188 -25.65 1.60 13.90
N GLY A 189 -26.57 0.91 13.22
CA GLY A 189 -27.51 1.51 12.27
C GLY A 189 -27.06 1.50 10.81
N LEU A 190 -25.95 0.83 10.47
CA LEU A 190 -25.56 0.62 9.08
C LEU A 190 -26.35 -0.53 8.44
N ILE A 191 -26.78 -0.36 7.20
CA ILE A 191 -27.31 -1.48 6.41
C ILE A 191 -26.20 -2.10 5.55
N GLU A 192 -26.32 -3.39 5.21
CA GLU A 192 -25.26 -4.12 4.47
C GLU A 192 -24.89 -3.45 3.14
N ALA A 193 -25.86 -2.84 2.45
CA ALA A 193 -25.62 -2.09 1.21
C ALA A 193 -24.66 -0.90 1.39
N GLN A 194 -24.52 -0.37 2.61
CA GLN A 194 -23.58 0.72 2.92
C GLN A 194 -22.18 0.22 3.27
N PHE A 195 -21.99 -1.07 3.55
CA PHE A 195 -20.70 -1.58 4.04
C PHE A 195 -19.55 -1.29 3.07
N PRO A 196 -19.66 -1.56 1.74
CA PRO A 196 -18.56 -1.28 0.82
C PRO A 196 -18.16 0.20 0.83
N GLY A 197 -19.13 1.12 0.80
CA GLY A 197 -18.87 2.56 0.81
C GLY A 197 -18.30 3.06 2.14
N ALA A 198 -18.75 2.50 3.26
CA ALA A 198 -18.27 2.84 4.61
C ALA A 198 -16.82 2.40 4.81
N LEU A 199 -16.52 1.14 4.47
CA LEU A 199 -15.19 0.55 4.61
C LEU A 199 -14.17 1.27 3.72
N HIS A 200 -14.53 1.51 2.46
CA HIS A 200 -13.66 2.17 1.48
C HIS A 200 -13.36 3.63 1.84
N ALA A 201 -14.37 4.39 2.29
CA ALA A 201 -14.16 5.75 2.76
C ALA A 201 -13.34 5.80 4.05
N ALA A 202 -13.53 4.85 4.97
CA ALA A 202 -12.72 4.74 6.18
C ALA A 202 -11.25 4.37 5.86
N GLU A 203 -11.03 3.44 4.92
CA GLU A 203 -9.71 3.06 4.44
C GLU A 203 -8.94 4.24 3.86
N HIS A 204 -9.55 4.97 2.91
CA HIS A 204 -8.92 6.16 2.31
C HIS A 204 -8.52 7.20 3.35
N ALA A 205 -9.45 7.53 4.25
CA ALA A 205 -9.19 8.49 5.30
C ALA A 205 -8.08 7.99 6.24
N ALA A 206 -8.09 6.70 6.61
CA ALA A 206 -7.08 6.11 7.47
C ALA A 206 -5.70 6.19 6.81
N ILE A 207 -5.56 5.82 5.54
CA ILE A 207 -4.29 5.96 4.79
C ILE A 207 -3.82 7.41 4.79
N GLY A 208 -4.72 8.36 4.53
CA GLY A 208 -4.39 9.79 4.50
C GLY A 208 -3.94 10.34 5.86
N LEU A 209 -4.40 9.75 6.96
CA LEU A 209 -4.12 10.20 8.33
C LEU A 209 -3.03 9.37 9.04
N LEU A 210 -2.56 8.25 8.46
CA LEU A 210 -1.47 7.46 9.02
C LEU A 210 -0.16 8.26 9.21
N PRO A 211 0.19 9.22 8.34
CA PRO A 211 1.35 10.11 8.54
C PRO A 211 1.41 10.85 9.88
N LEU A 212 0.28 10.98 10.60
CA LEU A 212 0.24 11.59 11.94
C LEU A 212 0.95 10.75 13.01
N VAL A 213 1.00 9.43 12.84
CA VAL A 213 1.56 8.51 13.84
C VAL A 213 2.80 7.78 13.35
N ALA A 214 2.95 7.65 12.03
CA ALA A 214 4.09 7.08 11.35
C ALA A 214 4.69 8.11 10.39
N SER A 215 6.00 8.33 10.40
CA SER A 215 6.65 9.30 9.49
C SER A 215 6.75 8.75 8.07
N SER A 216 5.61 8.69 7.39
CA SER A 216 5.41 8.17 6.03
C SER A 216 4.77 9.22 5.12
N ASP A 217 4.93 9.09 3.81
CA ASP A 217 4.05 9.74 2.84
C ASP A 217 2.84 8.83 2.54
N ARG A 218 1.72 9.40 2.12
CA ARG A 218 0.56 8.62 1.63
C ARG A 218 0.94 7.73 0.43
N TRP A 219 1.98 8.10 -0.31
CA TRP A 219 2.51 7.34 -1.44
C TRP A 219 3.18 6.03 -1.01
N ASP A 220 3.64 5.96 0.23
CA ASP A 220 4.32 4.78 0.80
C ASP A 220 3.37 3.74 1.40
N ILE A 221 2.06 3.99 1.34
CA ILE A 221 1.02 3.21 2.00
C ILE A 221 -0.01 2.75 0.96
N GLY A 222 -0.42 1.49 1.07
CA GLY A 222 -1.57 0.94 0.35
C GLY A 222 -2.67 0.50 1.30
N GLY A 223 -3.81 0.16 0.75
CA GLY A 223 -4.91 -0.43 1.50
C GLY A 223 -5.81 -1.26 0.62
N VAL A 224 -6.62 -2.08 1.29
CA VAL A 224 -7.72 -2.84 0.72
C VAL A 224 -8.84 -2.86 1.74
N SER A 225 -10.07 -2.65 1.29
CA SER A 225 -11.26 -2.84 2.10
C SER A 225 -12.26 -3.75 1.40
N THR A 226 -12.88 -4.64 2.15
CA THR A 226 -13.87 -5.58 1.63
C THR A 226 -14.94 -5.86 2.66
N ALA A 227 -16.19 -5.95 2.19
CA ALA A 227 -17.32 -6.34 3.03
C ALA A 227 -17.27 -7.82 3.44
N ILE A 228 -16.58 -8.66 2.67
CA ILE A 228 -16.36 -10.08 2.97
C ILE A 228 -14.94 -10.42 2.50
N HIS A 229 -14.00 -10.50 3.44
CA HIS A 229 -12.64 -10.93 3.12
C HIS A 229 -12.56 -12.46 3.05
N ALA A 230 -11.74 -12.99 2.15
CA ALA A 230 -11.62 -14.44 1.95
C ALA A 230 -11.16 -15.16 3.23
N ASP A 231 -10.19 -14.58 3.95
CA ASP A 231 -9.59 -15.24 5.13
C ASP A 231 -10.40 -15.00 6.42
N THR A 232 -11.10 -13.87 6.54
CA THR A 232 -11.82 -13.51 7.79
C THR A 232 -13.32 -13.76 7.69
N GLY A 233 -13.87 -13.85 6.48
CA GLY A 233 -15.30 -14.06 6.21
C GLY A 233 -16.20 -12.87 6.54
N VAL A 234 -15.63 -11.73 6.98
CA VAL A 234 -16.38 -10.57 7.49
C VAL A 234 -15.75 -9.25 7.01
N PRO A 235 -16.41 -8.09 7.23
CA PRO A 235 -15.88 -6.79 6.87
C PRO A 235 -14.50 -6.54 7.46
N THR A 236 -13.55 -6.23 6.58
CA THR A 236 -12.15 -6.02 6.98
C THR A 236 -11.54 -4.85 6.21
N ILE A 237 -10.81 -4.00 6.93
CA ILE A 237 -9.97 -2.94 6.36
C ILE A 237 -8.51 -3.32 6.60
N PHE A 238 -7.71 -3.34 5.55
CA PHE A 238 -6.26 -3.51 5.57
C PHE A 238 -5.58 -2.19 5.21
N VAL A 239 -4.53 -1.86 5.95
CA VAL A 239 -3.57 -0.81 5.59
C VAL A 239 -2.18 -1.40 5.68
N TYR A 240 -1.43 -1.34 4.60
CA TYR A 240 -0.15 -2.03 4.45
C TYR A 240 0.95 -1.12 3.93
N ASP A 241 2.19 -1.50 4.22
CA ASP A 241 3.36 -0.78 3.73
C ASP A 241 3.55 -1.06 2.23
N GLY A 242 3.67 0.00 1.42
CA GLY A 242 3.88 -0.09 -0.04
C GLY A 242 5.28 -0.55 -0.45
N HIS A 243 6.05 -1.16 0.45
CA HIS A 243 7.44 -1.54 0.25
C HIS A 243 7.65 -3.03 0.60
N PRO A 244 8.42 -3.79 -0.20
CA PRO A 244 8.72 -5.18 0.09
C PRO A 244 9.32 -5.37 1.49
N GLY A 245 8.81 -6.36 2.23
CA GLY A 245 9.22 -6.68 3.61
C GLY A 245 8.65 -5.76 4.70
N GLY A 246 7.99 -4.66 4.32
CA GLY A 246 7.47 -3.64 5.22
C GLY A 246 8.51 -2.60 5.63
N ALA A 247 8.07 -1.34 5.69
CA ALA A 247 8.85 -0.18 6.12
C ALA A 247 8.59 0.20 7.59
N GLY A 248 7.64 -0.46 8.26
CA GLY A 248 7.29 -0.25 9.66
C GLY A 248 6.15 0.75 9.89
N PHE A 249 5.49 1.24 8.84
CA PHE A 249 4.37 2.17 8.99
C PHE A 249 3.13 1.47 9.52
N ALA A 250 2.84 0.26 9.00
CA ALA A 250 1.78 -0.61 9.49
C ALA A 250 1.98 -1.01 10.96
N GLU A 251 3.21 -1.35 11.37
CA GLU A 251 3.53 -1.67 12.77
C GLU A 251 3.28 -0.47 13.68
N ARG A 252 3.74 0.70 13.24
CA ARG A 252 3.54 1.95 13.96
C ARG A 252 2.06 2.35 14.03
N GLY A 253 1.32 2.11 12.93
CA GLY A 253 -0.13 2.27 12.83
C GLY A 253 -0.86 1.37 13.80
N PHE A 254 -0.47 0.09 13.92
CA PHE A 254 -0.99 -0.82 14.93
C PHE A 254 -0.75 -0.30 16.36
N ASP A 255 0.49 0.07 16.69
CA ASP A 255 0.87 0.59 18.01
C ASP A 255 0.13 1.88 18.41
N LYS A 256 -0.40 2.63 17.44
CA LYS A 256 -1.14 3.88 17.66
C LYS A 256 -2.53 3.84 17.05
N ALA A 257 -3.10 2.64 16.86
CA ALA A 257 -4.35 2.46 16.13
C ALA A 257 -5.49 3.31 16.70
N LYS A 258 -5.61 3.39 18.03
CA LYS A 258 -6.62 4.23 18.67
C LYS A 258 -6.47 5.71 18.35
N VAL A 259 -5.26 6.26 18.47
CA VAL A 259 -4.96 7.68 18.19
C VAL A 259 -5.20 7.97 16.70
N TRP A 260 -4.70 7.11 15.84
CA TRP A 260 -4.81 7.22 14.39
C TRP A 260 -6.27 7.16 13.91
N LEU A 261 -7.05 6.17 14.34
CA LEU A 261 -8.46 6.06 13.96
C LEU A 261 -9.32 7.18 14.57
N SER A 262 -8.99 7.65 15.78
CA SER A 262 -9.68 8.81 16.37
C SER A 262 -9.46 10.06 15.53
N ALA A 263 -8.21 10.36 15.16
CA ALA A 263 -7.88 11.47 14.27
C ALA A 263 -8.55 11.32 12.89
N THR A 264 -8.59 10.10 12.36
CA THR A 264 -9.28 9.77 11.10
C THR A 264 -10.75 10.13 11.16
N ARG A 265 -11.48 9.64 12.17
CA ARG A 265 -12.91 9.96 12.36
C ARG A 265 -13.13 11.45 12.52
N ASP A 266 -12.31 12.11 13.32
CA ASP A 266 -12.49 13.52 13.66
C ASP A 266 -12.21 14.42 12.44
N ALA A 267 -11.23 14.06 11.59
CA ALA A 267 -10.99 14.74 10.32
C ALA A 267 -12.18 14.60 9.34
N ILE A 268 -12.76 13.40 9.22
CA ILE A 268 -13.95 13.21 8.38
C ILE A 268 -15.13 14.04 8.89
N LYS A 269 -15.36 14.06 10.21
CA LYS A 269 -16.44 14.84 10.84
C LYS A 269 -16.25 16.35 10.70
N ALA A 270 -15.02 16.84 10.80
CA ALA A 270 -14.71 18.26 10.72
C ALA A 270 -14.81 18.81 9.29
N CYS A 271 -14.70 17.96 8.27
CA CYS A 271 -14.82 18.38 6.90
C CYS A 271 -16.27 18.80 6.57
N GLU A 272 -16.45 19.99 5.97
CA GLU A 272 -17.76 20.58 5.68
C GLU A 272 -18.44 20.02 4.40
N CYS A 273 -17.78 19.11 3.67
CA CYS A 273 -18.36 18.53 2.45
C CYS A 273 -19.54 17.60 2.77
N GLU A 274 -20.49 17.49 1.83
CA GLU A 274 -21.69 16.67 2.02
C GLU A 274 -21.41 15.17 1.86
N SER A 275 -20.86 14.77 0.70
CA SER A 275 -20.74 13.36 0.30
C SER A 275 -19.31 12.80 0.38
N GLY A 276 -18.32 13.65 0.64
CA GLY A 276 -16.90 13.29 0.62
C GLY A 276 -16.10 14.06 -0.43
N CYS A 277 -14.87 14.43 -0.11
CA CYS A 277 -13.97 15.19 -0.99
C CYS A 277 -12.51 14.73 -0.84
N PRO A 278 -11.57 15.25 -1.67
CA PRO A 278 -10.14 14.96 -1.56
C PRO A 278 -9.50 15.25 -0.20
N SER A 279 -10.12 16.12 0.60
CA SER A 279 -9.61 16.47 1.94
C SER A 279 -10.05 15.51 3.04
N CYS A 280 -10.95 14.56 2.78
CA CYS A 280 -11.46 13.66 3.83
C CYS A 280 -11.49 12.17 3.45
N VAL A 281 -12.18 11.77 2.38
CA VAL A 281 -12.45 10.34 2.08
C VAL A 281 -12.13 9.92 0.65
N GLN A 282 -11.74 10.86 -0.22
CA GLN A 282 -11.29 10.51 -1.56
C GLN A 282 -9.77 10.33 -1.58
N SER A 283 -9.32 9.30 -2.30
CA SER A 283 -7.92 9.03 -2.56
C SER A 283 -7.63 9.19 -4.05
N PRO A 284 -6.56 9.88 -4.45
CA PRO A 284 -6.14 9.94 -5.84
C PRO A 284 -5.45 8.64 -6.30
N LYS A 285 -5.20 7.68 -5.39
CA LYS A 285 -4.70 6.34 -5.71
C LYS A 285 -5.81 5.31 -5.95
N CYS A 286 -7.08 5.69 -5.78
CA CYS A 286 -8.18 4.75 -5.82
C CYS A 286 -8.42 4.23 -7.26
N GLY A 287 -8.08 2.97 -7.52
CA GLY A 287 -8.38 2.27 -8.80
C GLY A 287 -9.90 2.14 -9.08
N ASN A 288 -10.71 2.22 -8.03
CA ASN A 288 -12.19 2.20 -8.10
C ASN A 288 -12.82 3.58 -8.31
N LYS A 289 -12.03 4.60 -8.70
CA LYS A 289 -12.51 5.95 -9.01
C LYS A 289 -13.30 6.59 -7.87
N ASN A 290 -12.92 6.31 -6.63
CA ASN A 290 -13.60 6.81 -5.43
C ASN A 290 -15.09 6.44 -5.39
N ASN A 291 -15.44 5.23 -5.85
CA ASN A 291 -16.81 4.73 -5.82
C ASN A 291 -16.88 3.23 -5.49
N PRO A 292 -17.75 2.79 -4.57
CA PRO A 292 -18.61 3.62 -3.72
C PRO A 292 -17.83 4.30 -2.58
N LEU A 293 -18.28 5.46 -2.12
CA LEU A 293 -17.82 6.09 -0.87
C LEU A 293 -19.03 6.59 -0.10
N ASP A 294 -19.08 6.30 1.21
CA ASP A 294 -20.12 6.82 2.10
C ASP A 294 -19.45 7.47 3.32
N LYS A 295 -19.40 8.81 3.30
CA LYS A 295 -18.77 9.63 4.34
C LYS A 295 -19.41 9.41 5.71
N ALA A 296 -20.74 9.43 5.77
CA ALA A 296 -21.46 9.32 7.04
C ALA A 296 -21.33 7.91 7.61
N ALA A 297 -21.45 6.88 6.76
CA ALA A 297 -21.28 5.50 7.18
C ALA A 297 -19.84 5.20 7.62
N ALA A 298 -18.82 5.80 6.99
CA ALA A 298 -17.43 5.69 7.45
C ALA A 298 -17.22 6.25 8.87
N VAL A 299 -17.85 7.39 9.20
CA VAL A 299 -17.81 7.95 10.55
C VAL A 299 -18.44 6.98 11.57
N THR A 300 -19.58 6.40 11.24
CA THR A 300 -20.24 5.39 12.08
C THR A 300 -19.37 4.15 12.24
N LEU A 301 -18.80 3.63 11.15
CA LEU A 301 -17.92 2.47 11.15
C LEU A 301 -16.69 2.69 12.04
N ILE A 302 -15.98 3.81 11.88
CA ILE A 302 -14.82 4.11 12.74
C ILE A 302 -15.25 4.33 14.19
N GLY A 303 -16.47 4.85 14.41
CA GLY A 303 -17.09 4.90 15.74
C GLY A 303 -17.25 3.52 16.38
N VAL A 304 -17.68 2.51 15.60
CA VAL A 304 -17.76 1.10 16.05
C VAL A 304 -16.36 0.56 16.35
N LEU A 305 -15.38 0.77 15.47
CA LEU A 305 -13.99 0.35 15.69
C LEU A 305 -13.43 0.92 17.00
N LEU A 306 -13.75 2.17 17.33
CA LEU A 306 -13.21 2.85 18.51
C LEU A 306 -13.98 2.60 19.81
N LYS A 307 -15.15 1.94 19.76
CA LYS A 307 -16.09 1.85 20.90
C LYS A 307 -15.41 1.31 22.17
N ASP A 308 -14.68 0.20 22.04
CA ASP A 308 -13.99 -0.48 23.13
C ASP A 308 -12.46 -0.38 22.99
N ALA A 309 -11.97 0.60 22.21
CA ALA A 309 -10.56 0.75 21.90
C ALA A 309 -9.73 1.14 23.12
N ARG A 310 -8.66 0.39 23.32
CA ARG A 310 -7.67 0.61 24.39
C ARG A 310 -6.40 1.19 23.80
N GLU A 311 -5.63 1.88 24.64
CA GLU A 311 -4.26 2.22 24.25
C GLU A 311 -3.48 0.92 24.13
N MET A 312 -2.80 0.72 23.00
CA MET A 312 -1.94 -0.44 22.84
C MET A 312 -0.75 -0.29 23.80
N PRO A 313 -0.27 -1.38 24.41
CA PRO A 313 0.96 -1.33 25.15
C PRO A 313 2.07 -0.89 24.19
N THR A 314 2.56 0.35 24.38
CA THR A 314 3.81 0.78 23.75
C THR A 314 4.87 -0.19 24.21
N ARG A 315 5.71 -0.69 23.30
CA ARG A 315 6.95 -1.37 23.69
C ARG A 315 7.68 -0.47 24.69
N SER A 316 7.59 -0.79 25.97
CA SER A 316 8.53 -0.29 26.94
C SER A 316 9.89 -0.84 26.50
N ALA A 317 10.93 -0.04 26.60
CA ALA A 317 12.31 -0.51 26.48
C ALA A 317 12.69 -1.41 27.68
N GLU A 318 11.78 -2.27 28.14
CA GLU A 318 11.94 -3.22 29.23
C GLU A 318 12.33 -4.59 28.64
N PHE A 319 13.53 -4.64 28.09
CA PHE A 319 14.30 -5.88 28.01
C PHE A 319 15.75 -5.57 28.42
N LEU A 320 15.89 -4.91 29.56
CA LEU A 320 17.16 -4.62 30.24
C LEU A 320 17.01 -4.96 31.72
N ALA A 321 16.85 -6.23 32.05
CA ALA A 321 17.27 -6.82 33.33
C ALA A 321 16.91 -8.31 33.35
N THR A 322 17.85 -9.16 32.92
CA THR A 322 18.08 -10.50 33.49
C THR A 322 19.31 -11.09 32.82
N THR A 323 20.47 -10.51 33.09
CA THR A 323 21.73 -11.27 33.02
C THR A 323 22.12 -11.58 34.46
N GLU A 324 21.72 -12.75 34.96
CA GLU A 324 22.42 -13.33 36.09
C GLU A 324 23.85 -13.69 35.68
N PRO A 325 24.86 -13.45 36.53
CA PRO A 325 26.22 -13.83 36.24
C PRO A 325 26.35 -15.35 36.35
N PHE A 326 26.75 -16.00 35.26
CA PHE A 326 27.24 -17.37 35.32
C PHE A 326 28.50 -17.40 36.19
N SER A 327 28.38 -18.05 37.35
CA SER A 327 29.49 -18.52 38.18
C SER A 327 30.00 -19.86 37.63
N SER A 328 31.32 -20.04 37.79
CA SER A 328 32.22 -21.17 37.44
C SER A 328 32.61 -21.33 35.98
#